data_AF-A0A353PDA9-F1
#
_entry.id   AF-A0A353PDA9-F1
#
_cell.length_a   1.000
_cell.length_b   1.000
_cell.length_c   1.000
_cell.angle_alpha   90.00
_cell.angle_beta   90.00
_cell.angle_gamma   90.00
#
_symmetry.space_group_name_H-M   'P 1'
#
loop_
_entity.id
_entity.type
_entity.pdbx_description
1 polymer ?
#
loop_
_entity_poly.entity_id
_entity_poly.type
_entity_poly.pdbx_seq_one_letter_code
_entity_poly.pdbx_strand_id
1 'polypeptide(L)' 'TEWHNVVFRRKLAEIAAQYLDRGSKVYVEGSLRTRKWEKDGVDRYTTEVIVNDMQML' A
#
# COMPACT_ATOMS: atom_id res chain seq x y z
N THR A 1 1.68 14.31 -10.93
CA THR A 1 2.08 13.50 -9.78
C THR A 1 0.95 12.59 -9.45
N GLU A 2 1.19 11.29 -9.46
CA GLU A 2 0.19 10.29 -9.08
C GLU A 2 0.42 9.85 -7.64
N TRP A 3 -0.65 9.44 -6.97
CA TRP A 3 -0.62 8.93 -5.61
C TRP A 3 -1.20 7.52 -5.58
N HIS A 4 -0.44 6.59 -5.01
CA HIS A 4 -0.80 5.18 -4.98
C HIS A 4 -1.00 4.74 -3.53
N ASN A 5 -2.12 4.06 -3.27
CA ASN A 5 -2.33 3.36 -2.00
C ASN A 5 -1.62 2.01 -2.06
N VAL A 6 -0.64 1.82 -1.18
CA VAL A 6 0.19 0.61 -1.11
C VAL A 6 -0.01 -0.04 0.26
N VAL A 7 -0.16 -1.37 0.29
CA VAL A 7 -0.45 -2.12 1.52
C VAL A 7 0.66 -3.12 1.80
N PHE A 8 1.45 -2.86 2.83
CA PHE A 8 2.43 -3.79 3.39
C PHE A 8 1.77 -4.71 4.42
N ARG A 9 2.18 -5.98 4.47
CA ARG A 9 1.62 -6.98 5.39
C ARG A 9 2.73 -7.77 6.08
N ARG A 10 2.43 -8.30 7.27
CA ARG A 10 3.33 -9.16 8.04
C ARG A 10 4.71 -8.48 8.21
N LYS A 11 5.80 -9.22 8.02
CA LYS A 11 7.18 -8.73 8.14
C LYS A 11 7.48 -7.49 7.29
N LEU A 12 6.90 -7.34 6.09
CA LEU A 12 7.10 -6.13 5.28
C LEU A 12 6.50 -4.90 5.94
N ALA A 13 5.41 -5.03 6.69
CA ALA A 13 4.82 -3.92 7.43
C ALA A 13 5.71 -3.48 8.60
N GLU A 14 6.34 -4.44 9.29
CA GLU A 14 7.30 -4.14 10.36
C GLU A 14 8.53 -3.42 9.81
N ILE A 15 9.10 -3.89 8.69
CA ILE A 15 10.23 -3.23 8.01
C ILE A 15 9.82 -1.82 7.55
N ALA A 16 8.66 -1.68 6.90
CA ALA A 16 8.18 -0.38 6.46
C ALA A 16 8.01 0.59 7.65
N ALA A 17 7.43 0.15 8.76
CA ALA A 17 7.24 0.97 9.95
C ALA A 17 8.56 1.34 10.64
N GLN A 18 9.58 0.48 10.57
CA GLN A 18 10.87 0.73 11.20
C GLN A 18 11.75 1.70 10.40
N TYR A 19 11.65 1.69 9.06
CA TYR A 19 12.64 2.34 8.19
C TYR A 19 12.07 3.38 7.21
N LEU A 20 10.74 3.49 7.04
CA LEU A 20 10.14 4.50 6.18
C LEU A 20 9.69 5.72 6.96
N ASP A 21 10.08 6.88 6.44
CA ASP A 21 9.65 8.19 6.90
C ASP A 21 9.02 8.97 5.75
N ARG A 22 8.41 10.11 6.07
CA ARG A 22 7.86 11.02 5.05
C ARG A 22 8.98 11.47 4.12
N GLY A 23 8.83 11.18 2.83
CA GLY A 23 9.78 11.57 1.80
C GLY A 23 10.81 10.50 1.45
N SER A 24 10.82 9.36 2.16
CA SER A 24 11.65 8.21 1.80
C SER A 24 11.35 7.74 0.37
N LYS A 25 12.41 7.53 -0.41
CA LYS A 25 12.30 6.98 -1.76
C LYS A 25 12.33 5.46 -1.68
N VAL A 26 11.37 4.81 -2.34
CA VAL A 26 11.21 3.35 -2.30
C VAL A 26 10.84 2.79 -3.66
N TYR A 27 11.30 1.57 -3.93
CA TYR A 27 10.74 0.69 -4.94
C TYR A 27 9.74 -0.26 -4.28
N VAL A 28 8.60 -0.49 -4.93
CA VAL A 28 7.58 -1.45 -4.49
C VAL A 28 7.11 -2.30 -5.67
N GLU A 29 6.98 -3.60 -5.45
CA GLU A 29 6.41 -4.55 -6.40
C GLU A 29 5.23 -5.29 -5.77
N GLY A 30 4.16 -5.48 -6.53
CA GLY A 30 2.95 -6.07 -6.00
C GLY A 30 1.88 -6.31 -7.06
N SER A 31 0.66 -6.55 -6.58
CA SER A 31 -0.51 -6.78 -7.43
C SER A 31 -1.62 -5.79 -7.12
N LEU A 32 -2.36 -5.37 -8.15
CA LEU A 32 -3.54 -4.53 -7.97
C LEU A 32 -4.68 -5.37 -7.40
N ARG A 33 -5.32 -4.86 -6.35
CA ARG A 33 -6.51 -5.47 -5.78
C ARG A 33 -7.56 -4.41 -5.55
N THR A 34 -8.72 -4.59 -6.16
CA THR A 34 -9.90 -3.78 -5.89
C THR A 34 -10.75 -4.45 -4.83
N ARG A 35 -11.05 -3.74 -3.74
CA ARG A 35 -12.00 -4.19 -2.72
C ARG A 35 -13.23 -3.30 -2.73
N LYS A 36 -14.38 -3.94 -2.51
CA LYS A 36 -15.66 -3.27 -2.23
C LYS A 36 -15.83 -3.14 -0.73
N TRP A 37 -16.28 -1.98 -0.26
CA TRP A 37 -16.64 -1.75 1.14
C TRP A 37 -17.78 -0.74 1.21
N GLU A 38 -18.58 -0.80 2.27
CA GLU A 38 -19.72 0.09 2.45
C GLU A 38 -19.39 1.15 3.51
N LYS A 39 -19.85 2.38 3.27
CA LYS A 39 -19.88 3.42 4.29
C LYS A 39 -21.14 4.24 4.15
N ASP A 40 -21.89 4.37 5.24
CA ASP A 40 -23.14 5.13 5.29
C ASP A 40 -24.17 4.65 4.24
N GLY A 41 -24.26 3.33 4.03
CA GLY A 41 -25.14 2.72 3.01
C GLY A 41 -24.66 2.89 1.56
N VAL A 42 -23.49 3.51 1.35
CA VAL A 42 -22.92 3.73 0.01
C VAL A 42 -21.79 2.74 -0.25
N ASP A 43 -21.95 1.95 -1.30
CA ASP A 43 -20.92 1.07 -1.83
C ASP A 43 -19.74 1.87 -2.40
N ARG A 44 -18.54 1.53 -1.96
CA ARG A 44 -17.28 2.14 -2.40
C ARG A 44 -16.31 1.09 -2.87
N TYR A 45 -15.49 1.47 -3.85
CA TYR A 45 -14.44 0.63 -4.41
C TYR A 45 -13.10 1.31 -4.20
N THR A 46 -12.10 0.54 -3.78
CA THR A 46 -10.75 1.05 -3.62
C THR A 46 -9.78 0.05 -4.23
N THR A 47 -8.95 0.54 -5.15
CA THR A 47 -7.87 -0.22 -5.76
C THR A 47 -6.57 0.11 -5.02
N GLU A 48 -5.90 -0.92 -4.53
CA GLU A 48 -4.68 -0.81 -3.74
C GLU A 48 -3.62 -1.75 -4.35
N VAL A 49 -2.35 -1.41 -4.19
CA VAL A 49 -1.24 -2.32 -4.52
C VAL A 49 -0.92 -3.14 -3.28
N ILE A 50 -1.13 -4.45 -3.34
CA ILE A 50 -0.70 -5.37 -2.29
C ILE A 50 0.77 -5.70 -2.54
N VAL A 51 1.65 -5.25 -1.65
CA VAL A 51 3.10 -5.34 -1.81
C VAL A 51 3.59 -6.75 -1.51
N ASN A 52 4.37 -7.30 -2.45
CA ASN A 52 5.07 -8.57 -2.32
C ASN A 52 6.57 -8.37 -2.06
N ASP A 53 7.16 -7.30 -2.60
CA ASP A 53 8.56 -6.94 -2.39
C ASP A 53 8.78 -5.42 -2.31
N MET A 54 9.80 -5.00 -1.57
CA MET A 54 10.16 -3.59 -1.41
C MET A 54 11.67 -3.40 -1.27
N GLN A 55 12.17 -2.29 -1.80
CA GLN A 55 13.57 -1.90 -1.66
C GLN A 55 13.67 -0.41 -1.31
N MET A 56 14.58 -0.08 -0.39
CA MET A 56 14.94 1.31 -0.09
C MET A 56 15.88 1.85 -1.17
N LEU A 57 15.75 3.13 -1.50
CA LEU A 57 16.54 3.80 -2.54
C LEU A 57 17.33 5.00 -2.03
#